data_AF-A0A7S2MA60-F1
#
_entry.id   AF-A0A7S2MA60-F1
#
_cell.length_a   1.000
_cell.length_b   1.000
_cell.length_c   1.000
_cell.angle_alpha   90.00
_cell.angle_beta   90.00
_cell.angle_gamma   90.00
#
_symmetry.space_group_name_H-M   'P 1'
#
loop_
_entity.id
_entity.type
_entity.pdbx_description
1 polymer ?
#
loop_
_entity_poly.entity_id
_entity_poly.type
_entity_poly.pdbx_seq_one_letter_code
_entity_poly.pdbx_strand_id
1 'polypeptide(L)'
;RSDGWAVAFGSNQYRQCDVLDLPMGVSYATPAFGHDLVLTLRVEPLDAKSARFSCGSMSGREVASVELDVEESSVGALQCKVAEQLRMSVARLKLVLPSGDLLRTEGNSPLVSFLAKM
;
A
#
# COMPACT_ATOMS: atom_id res chain seq x y z
N ARG A 1 2.77 -2.63 19.90
CA ARG A 1 3.95 -2.78 20.80
C ARG A 1 4.11 -4.26 21.09
N SER A 2 5.33 -4.76 21.33
CA SER A 2 5.58 -6.19 21.58
C SER A 2 5.31 -6.61 23.03
N ASP A 3 4.84 -5.69 23.88
CA ASP A 3 4.53 -5.90 25.30
C ASP A 3 3.15 -6.50 25.54
N GLY A 4 2.37 -6.79 24.49
CA GLY A 4 1.03 -7.39 24.59
C GLY A 4 -0.09 -6.40 24.90
N TRP A 5 0.22 -5.10 24.99
CA TRP A 5 -0.74 -4.03 25.24
C TRP A 5 -1.10 -3.31 23.94
N ALA A 6 -2.39 -3.03 23.76
CA ALA A 6 -2.90 -2.24 22.66
C ALA A 6 -3.17 -0.79 23.13
N VAL A 7 -2.85 0.17 22.26
CA VAL A 7 -3.15 1.59 22.46
C VAL A 7 -3.83 2.08 21.20
N ALA A 8 -4.99 2.71 21.33
CA ALA A 8 -5.69 3.37 20.24
C ALA A 8 -5.69 4.89 20.45
N PHE A 9 -5.66 5.64 19.36
CA PHE A 9 -5.67 7.10 19.39
C PHE A 9 -6.41 7.64 18.15
N GLY A 10 -7.07 8.79 18.29
CA GLY A 10 -7.84 9.43 17.23
C GLY A 10 -9.26 9.80 17.65
N SER A 11 -10.11 10.12 16.67
CA SER A 11 -11.53 10.45 16.90
C SER A 11 -12.29 9.20 17.32
N ASN A 12 -12.90 9.21 18.50
CA ASN A 12 -13.59 8.05 19.07
C ASN A 12 -15.13 8.16 19.03
N GLN A 13 -15.71 8.95 18.13
CA GLN A 13 -17.16 9.17 18.07
C GLN A 13 -17.98 7.88 17.87
N TYR A 14 -17.38 6.88 17.23
CA TYR A 14 -17.97 5.57 16.99
C TYR A 14 -17.36 4.46 17.85
N ARG A 15 -16.67 4.80 18.96
CA ARG A 15 -16.03 3.83 19.87
C ARG A 15 -14.94 2.95 19.24
N GLN A 16 -14.34 3.38 18.13
CA GLN A 16 -13.31 2.59 17.45
C GLN A 16 -11.93 2.62 18.15
N CYS A 17 -11.76 3.52 19.12
CA CYS A 17 -10.59 3.56 20.01
C CYS A 17 -10.84 2.87 21.37
N ASP A 18 -12.01 2.27 21.60
CA ASP A 18 -12.29 1.53 22.83
C ASP A 18 -11.56 0.17 22.77
N VAL A 19 -10.38 0.11 23.40
CA VAL A 19 -9.61 -1.13 23.55
C VAL A 19 -10.24 -1.95 24.68
N LEU A 20 -10.65 -3.18 24.39
CA LEU A 20 -11.27 -4.07 25.37
C LEU A 20 -10.25 -4.58 26.40
N ASP A 21 -10.67 -4.72 27.66
CA ASP A 21 -9.85 -5.41 28.65
C ASP A 21 -9.74 -6.90 28.31
N LEU A 22 -8.52 -7.43 28.32
CA LEU A 22 -8.26 -8.85 28.08
C LEU A 22 -8.31 -9.64 29.39
N PRO A 23 -8.87 -10.86 29.39
CA PRO A 23 -8.78 -11.78 30.52
C PRO A 23 -7.31 -12.07 30.91
N MET A 24 -7.09 -12.40 32.18
CA MET A 24 -5.75 -12.75 32.68
C MET A 24 -5.13 -13.90 31.86
N GLY A 25 -3.90 -13.71 31.40
CA GLY A 25 -3.17 -14.69 30.58
C GLY A 25 -3.42 -14.58 29.07
N VAL A 26 -4.24 -13.63 28.62
CA VAL A 26 -4.44 -13.32 27.20
C VAL A 26 -3.70 -12.02 26.84
N SER A 27 -3.09 -12.00 25.67
CA SER A 27 -2.39 -10.80 25.16
C SER A 27 -2.89 -10.49 23.76
N TYR A 28 -2.88 -9.20 23.41
CA TYR A 28 -3.10 -8.80 22.02
C TYR A 28 -1.95 -9.33 21.18
N ALA A 29 -2.25 -10.26 20.29
CA ALA A 29 -1.29 -10.78 19.32
C ALA A 29 -1.40 -9.99 18.01
N THR A 30 -0.25 -9.70 17.39
CA THR A 30 -0.23 -9.35 15.98
C THR A 30 -0.75 -10.55 15.18
N PRO A 31 -1.61 -10.35 14.17
CA PRO A 31 -2.06 -11.47 13.34
C PRO A 31 -0.85 -12.22 12.78
N ALA A 32 -0.93 -13.56 12.70
CA ALA A 32 0.11 -14.41 12.12
C ALA A 32 0.41 -14.06 10.63
N PHE A 33 -0.47 -13.27 10.04
CA PHE A 33 -0.42 -12.73 8.71
C PHE A 33 0.14 -11.30 8.77
N GLY A 34 1.29 -11.05 8.13
CA GLY A 34 1.99 -9.75 8.17
C GLY A 34 1.13 -8.51 7.89
N HIS A 35 1.53 -7.32 8.35
CA HIS A 35 0.71 -6.12 8.17
C HIS A 35 0.61 -5.67 6.70
N ASP A 36 -0.46 -4.95 6.36
CA ASP A 36 -0.54 -4.23 5.09
C ASP A 36 0.57 -3.16 5.08
N LEU A 37 1.34 -3.14 4.00
CA LEU A 37 2.35 -2.11 3.76
C LEU A 37 1.74 -1.04 2.86
N VAL A 38 1.65 0.17 3.39
CA VAL A 38 1.16 1.34 2.67
C VAL A 38 2.34 2.18 2.18
N LEU A 39 2.42 2.39 0.87
CA LEU A 39 3.45 3.19 0.22
C LEU A 39 2.82 4.27 -0.64
N THR A 40 3.50 5.41 -0.77
CA THR A 40 3.12 6.47 -1.70
C THR A 40 3.67 6.16 -3.08
N LEU A 41 2.81 6.14 -4.11
CA LEU A 41 3.19 5.97 -5.50
C LEU A 41 3.42 7.33 -6.15
N ARG A 42 4.56 7.50 -6.82
CA ARG A 42 4.87 8.62 -7.71
C ARG A 42 5.11 8.08 -9.11
N VAL A 43 4.64 8.82 -10.10
CA VAL A 43 4.76 8.47 -11.52
C VAL A 43 5.52 9.57 -12.23
N GLU A 44 6.58 9.19 -12.92
CA GLU A 44 7.40 10.07 -13.73
C GLU A 44 7.42 9.54 -15.16
N PRO A 45 6.86 10.27 -16.15
CA PRO A 45 6.94 9.85 -17.54
C PRO A 45 8.39 9.90 -18.02
N LEU A 46 8.85 8.82 -18.66
CA LEU A 46 10.21 8.73 -19.22
C LEU A 46 10.19 9.14 -20.71
N ASP A 47 9.19 8.65 -21.43
CA ASP A 47 8.97 8.87 -22.86
C ASP A 47 7.48 8.64 -23.21
N ALA A 48 7.14 8.59 -24.51
CA ALA A 48 5.75 8.56 -24.95
C ALA A 48 4.98 7.29 -24.55
N LYS A 49 5.69 6.20 -24.22
CA LYS A 49 5.11 4.89 -23.93
C LYS A 49 5.51 4.34 -22.57
N SER A 50 6.56 4.87 -21.92
CA SER A 50 7.06 4.34 -20.66
C SER A 50 6.99 5.37 -19.54
N ALA A 51 6.70 4.89 -18.33
CA ALA A 51 6.77 5.68 -17.12
C ALA A 51 7.50 4.91 -16.02
N ARG A 52 8.21 5.67 -15.18
CA ARG A 52 8.79 5.18 -13.93
C ARG A 52 7.77 5.34 -12.80
N PHE A 53 7.57 4.26 -12.06
CA PHE A 53 6.69 4.18 -10.91
C PHE A 53 7.56 4.00 -9.67
N SER A 54 7.72 5.06 -8.87
CA SER A 54 8.49 5.03 -7.63
C SER A 54 7.57 4.94 -6.41
N CYS A 55 7.86 4.01 -5.51
CA CYS A 55 7.13 3.80 -4.28
C CYS A 55 7.96 4.33 -3.10
N GLY A 56 7.44 5.33 -2.39
CA GLY A 56 8.03 5.90 -1.19
C GLY A 56 7.38 5.37 0.09
N SER A 57 8.16 5.17 1.14
CA SER A 57 7.61 5.03 2.49
C SER A 57 7.10 6.38 3.01
N MET A 58 6.35 6.36 4.11
CA MET A 58 5.86 7.57 4.78
C MET A 58 6.97 8.53 5.25
N SER A 59 8.24 8.08 5.29
CA SER A 59 9.40 8.95 5.56
C SER A 59 9.92 9.69 4.31
N GLY A 60 9.30 9.49 3.14
CA GLY A 60 9.75 10.03 1.86
C GLY A 60 10.87 9.22 1.18
N ARG A 61 11.45 8.25 1.89
CA ARG A 61 12.46 7.32 1.34
C ARG A 61 11.83 6.41 0.29
N GLU A 62 12.44 6.36 -0.89
CA GLU A 62 12.10 5.38 -1.93
C GLU A 62 12.45 3.96 -1.50
N VAL A 63 11.52 3.03 -1.70
CA VAL A 63 11.63 1.62 -1.32
C VAL A 63 11.52 0.66 -2.51
N ALA A 64 10.88 1.05 -3.60
CA ALA A 64 10.78 0.28 -4.83
C ALA A 64 10.62 1.21 -6.03
N SER A 65 11.11 0.80 -7.19
CA SER A 65 10.98 1.55 -8.44
C SER A 65 10.87 0.59 -9.61
N VAL A 66 9.88 0.82 -10.46
CA VAL A 66 9.56 -0.04 -11.59
C VAL A 66 9.32 0.81 -12.83
N GLU A 67 9.95 0.47 -13.93
CA GLU A 67 9.69 1.08 -15.24
C GLU A 67 8.78 0.16 -16.06
N LEU A 68 7.72 0.72 -16.61
CA LEU A 68 6.70 -0.02 -17.36
C LEU A 68 6.27 0.75 -18.60
N ASP A 69 6.01 -0.01 -19.67
CA ASP A 69 5.23 0.47 -20.80
C ASP A 69 3.77 0.62 -20.34
N VAL A 70 3.24 1.84 -20.44
CA VAL A 70 1.93 2.22 -19.93
C VAL A 70 0.81 1.68 -20.82
N GLU A 71 1.05 1.50 -22.12
CA GLU A 71 0.06 1.00 -23.09
C GLU A 71 -0.16 -0.51 -22.94
N GLU A 72 0.92 -1.26 -22.71
CA GLU A 72 0.87 -2.72 -22.61
C GLU A 72 0.65 -3.24 -21.18
N SER A 73 1.00 -2.45 -20.16
CA SER A 73 0.96 -2.92 -18.77
C SER A 73 -0.35 -2.57 -18.05
N SER A 74 -0.71 -3.42 -17.10
CA SER A 74 -1.86 -3.21 -16.21
C SER A 74 -1.44 -2.77 -14.80
N VAL A 75 -2.40 -2.21 -14.06
CA VAL A 75 -2.23 -1.87 -12.63
C VAL A 75 -1.82 -3.10 -11.82
N GLY A 76 -2.38 -4.27 -12.12
CA GLY A 76 -2.00 -5.52 -11.48
C GLY A 76 -0.53 -5.91 -11.74
N ALA A 77 -0.05 -5.73 -12.97
CA ALA A 77 1.36 -5.99 -13.30
C ALA A 77 2.32 -5.08 -12.53
N LEU A 78 1.97 -3.79 -12.38
CA LEU A 78 2.70 -2.86 -11.53
C LEU A 78 2.76 -3.34 -10.08
N GLN A 79 1.60 -3.69 -9.50
CA GLN A 79 1.53 -4.18 -8.12
C GLN A 79 2.34 -5.47 -7.91
N CYS A 80 2.29 -6.41 -8.86
CA CYS A 80 3.10 -7.63 -8.83
C CYS A 80 4.60 -7.30 -8.82
N LYS A 81 5.09 -6.47 -9.75
CA LYS A 81 6.52 -6.12 -9.79
C LYS A 81 7.01 -5.41 -8.54
N VAL A 82 6.21 -4.50 -7.97
CA VAL A 82 6.54 -3.83 -6.72
C VAL A 82 6.57 -4.82 -5.56
N ALA A 83 5.57 -5.69 -5.45
CA ALA A 83 5.50 -6.70 -4.40
C ALA A 83 6.64 -7.73 -4.49
N GLU A 84 7.04 -8.11 -5.70
CA GLU A 84 8.19 -8.98 -5.97
C GLU A 84 9.51 -8.34 -5.51
N GLN A 85 9.75 -7.06 -5.82
CA GLN A 85 10.93 -6.33 -5.33
C GLN A 85 10.97 -6.28 -3.81
N LEU A 86 9.82 -6.10 -3.17
CA LEU A 86 9.67 -6.06 -1.71
C LEU A 86 9.59 -7.46 -1.07
N ARG A 87 9.62 -8.53 -1.88
CA ARG A 87 9.48 -9.93 -1.45
C ARG A 87 8.26 -10.17 -0.56
N MET A 88 7.13 -9.59 -0.94
CA MET A 88 5.90 -9.67 -0.18
C MET A 88 4.71 -10.07 -1.06
N SER A 89 3.61 -10.47 -0.41
CA SER A 89 2.37 -10.75 -1.13
C SER A 89 1.73 -9.45 -1.62
N VAL A 90 1.31 -9.43 -2.89
CA VAL A 90 0.53 -8.33 -3.50
C VAL A 90 -0.71 -7.99 -2.66
N ALA A 91 -1.34 -8.98 -2.01
CA ALA A 91 -2.53 -8.74 -1.19
C ALA A 91 -2.27 -7.77 -0.02
N ARG A 92 -1.02 -7.72 0.47
CA ARG A 92 -0.60 -6.84 1.57
C ARG A 92 -0.04 -5.50 1.10
N LEU A 93 0.19 -5.32 -0.19
CA LEU A 93 0.70 -4.07 -0.74
C LEU A 93 -0.47 -3.11 -0.98
N LYS A 94 -0.40 -1.92 -0.38
CA LYS A 94 -1.32 -0.81 -0.65
C LYS A 94 -0.52 0.36 -1.19
N LEU A 95 -0.88 0.82 -2.39
CA LEU A 95 -0.27 1.98 -3.01
C LEU A 95 -1.23 3.16 -2.90
N VAL A 96 -0.74 4.29 -2.41
CA VAL A 96 -1.50 5.54 -2.24
C VAL A 96 -0.96 6.55 -3.23
N LEU A 97 -1.86 7.22 -3.95
CA LEU A 97 -1.52 8.24 -4.92
C LEU A 97 -1.21 9.58 -4.23
N PRO A 98 -0.56 10.54 -4.91
CA PRO A 98 -0.33 11.86 -4.35
C PRO A 98 -1.62 12.60 -3.95
N SER A 99 -2.77 12.25 -4.56
CA SER A 99 -4.10 12.74 -4.18
C SER A 99 -4.59 12.25 -2.82
N GLY A 100 -3.95 11.23 -2.24
CA GLY A 100 -4.40 10.53 -1.04
C GLY A 100 -5.31 9.34 -1.32
N ASP A 101 -5.69 9.10 -2.58
CA ASP A 101 -6.51 7.96 -2.96
C ASP A 101 -5.70 6.66 -2.98
N LEU A 102 -6.34 5.56 -2.57
CA LEU A 102 -5.76 4.23 -2.72
C LEU A 102 -5.87 3.77 -4.17
N LEU A 103 -4.75 3.29 -4.72
CA LEU A 103 -4.74 2.58 -5.99
C LEU A 103 -5.48 1.25 -5.83
N ARG A 104 -6.75 1.25 -6.22
CA ARG A 104 -7.59 0.05 -6.15
C ARG A 104 -7.16 -0.94 -7.21
N THR A 105 -7.02 -2.19 -6.79
CA THR A 105 -6.82 -3.33 -7.69
C THR A 105 -8.13 -3.65 -8.39
N GLU A 106 -8.58 -2.80 -9.30
CA GLU A 106 -9.70 -3.14 -10.19
C GLU A 106 -9.19 -4.03 -11.33
N GLY A 107 -8.78 -5.25 -10.99
CA GLY A 107 -8.38 -6.28 -11.96
C GLY A 107 -7.29 -5.85 -12.95
N ASN A 108 -7.33 -6.44 -14.16
CA ASN A 108 -6.35 -6.22 -15.22
C ASN A 108 -6.51 -4.85 -15.93
N SER A 109 -6.90 -3.81 -15.19
CA SER A 109 -7.12 -2.47 -15.71
C SER A 109 -5.83 -1.91 -16.33
N PRO A 110 -5.86 -1.39 -17.56
CA PRO A 110 -4.69 -0.86 -18.24
C PRO A 110 -4.19 0.41 -17.55
N LEU A 111 -2.86 0.57 -17.45
CA LEU A 111 -2.25 1.73 -16.80
C LEU A 111 -2.64 3.05 -17.47
N VAL A 112 -2.86 3.06 -18.79
CA VAL A 112 -3.31 4.27 -19.53
C VAL A 112 -4.60 4.84 -18.94
N SER A 113 -5.58 3.98 -18.67
CA SER A 113 -6.87 4.40 -18.11
C SER A 113 -6.76 4.95 -16.69
N PHE A 114 -5.71 4.51 -15.98
CA PHE A 114 -5.39 4.94 -14.63
C PHE A 114 -4.67 6.29 -14.66
N LEU A 115 -3.66 6.47 -15.51
CA LEU A 115 -2.95 7.75 -15.64
C LEU A 115 -3.87 8.88 -16.11
N ALA A 116 -4.87 8.59 -16.94
CA ALA A 116 -5.85 9.59 -17.38
C ALA A 116 -6.75 10.13 -16.25
N LYS A 117 -6.75 9.52 -15.07
CA LYS A 117 -7.58 9.89 -13.90
C LYS A 117 -6.78 10.55 -12.77
N MET A 118 -5.45 10.58 -12.85
CA MET A 118 -4.58 11.32 -11.92
C MET A 118 -4.45 12.77 -12.34
#